data_AF-D5SV96-F1
#
_entry.id   AF-D5SV96-F1
#
_cell.length_a   1.000
_cell.length_b   1.000
_cell.length_c   1.000
_cell.angle_alpha   90.00
_cell.angle_beta   90.00
_cell.angle_gamma   90.00
#
_symmetry.space_group_name_H-M   'P 1'
#
loop_
_entity.id
_entity.type
_entity.pdbx_description
1 polymer ?
#
loop_
_entity_poly.entity_id
_entity_poly.type
_entity_poly.pdbx_seq_one_letter_code
_entity_poly.pdbx_strand_id
1 'polypeptide(L)'
;MQAPATRSRRYTFASAKKSMPLVQAITKDIVELHRDLLARHSRLQEMKSRHRRANSSAPLAYREEVEQIQYHLAQDEQRLEGYVAELEALGIVVRDRSVGLIDFPTKIDGVDATLSWKIGEPEIAHWYGVGHLADIRSPLSAEQKGEPQTEEKIATPSLSTGLTDPTVIISASGISPSGISLPARDALSPETQQNPEGHGKTGAGNTGSGDASV
;
A
#
# COMPACT_ATOMS: atom_id res chain seq x y z
N MET A 1 -21.84 -12.83 -14.41
CA MET A 1 -20.44 -13.02 -14.82
C MET A 1 -19.63 -13.25 -13.56
N GLN A 2 -19.16 -14.49 -13.33
CA GLN A 2 -18.26 -14.79 -12.21
C GLN A 2 -16.85 -14.38 -12.62
N ALA A 3 -16.15 -13.64 -11.75
CA ALA A 3 -14.73 -13.37 -11.91
C ALA A 3 -13.97 -14.71 -11.96
N PRO A 4 -12.96 -14.88 -12.83
CA PRO A 4 -12.13 -16.07 -12.80
C PRO A 4 -11.45 -16.15 -11.44
N ALA A 5 -11.74 -17.20 -10.67
CA ALA A 5 -11.05 -17.50 -9.43
C ALA A 5 -9.60 -17.87 -9.78
N THR A 6 -8.72 -16.88 -9.79
CA THR A 6 -7.27 -17.10 -9.84
C THR A 6 -6.92 -18.00 -8.66
N ARG A 7 -6.40 -19.20 -8.94
CA ARG A 7 -5.81 -20.05 -7.89
C ARG A 7 -4.70 -19.22 -7.26
N SER A 8 -5.00 -18.60 -6.12
CA SER A 8 -4.11 -17.64 -5.47
C SER A 8 -2.87 -18.40 -5.03
N ARG A 9 -1.80 -18.29 -5.80
CA ARG A 9 -0.51 -18.86 -5.44
C ARG A 9 -0.12 -18.24 -4.10
N ARG A 10 0.01 -19.08 -3.07
CA ARG A 10 0.42 -18.60 -1.75
C ARG A 10 1.93 -18.54 -1.71
N TYR A 11 2.44 -17.38 -1.31
CA TYR A 11 3.85 -17.12 -1.15
C TYR A 11 4.30 -17.40 0.28
N THR A 12 5.52 -17.91 0.43
CA THR A 12 6.29 -17.76 1.67
C THR A 12 7.16 -16.52 1.56
N PHE A 13 7.65 -15.97 2.68
CA PHE A 13 8.57 -14.83 2.66
C PHE A 13 9.80 -15.10 1.77
N ALA A 14 10.42 -16.26 1.91
CA ALA A 14 11.56 -16.66 1.09
C ALA A 14 11.24 -16.74 -0.41
N SER A 15 10.07 -17.28 -0.78
CA SER A 15 9.63 -17.33 -2.18
C SER A 15 9.37 -15.92 -2.73
N ALA A 16 8.76 -15.04 -1.93
CA ALA A 16 8.48 -13.66 -2.34
C ALA A 16 9.76 -12.85 -2.51
N LYS A 17 10.72 -12.99 -1.59
CA LYS A 17 12.06 -12.40 -1.68
C LYS A 17 12.80 -12.88 -2.93
N LYS A 18 12.70 -14.18 -3.26
CA LYS A 18 13.32 -14.74 -4.47
C LYS A 18 12.74 -14.15 -5.77
N SER A 19 11.43 -13.86 -5.82
CA SER A 19 10.80 -13.23 -6.99
C SER A 19 11.07 -11.72 -7.10
N MET A 20 11.59 -11.09 -6.05
CA MET A 20 11.67 -9.64 -5.95
C MET A 20 12.44 -8.95 -7.09
N PRO A 21 13.58 -9.44 -7.60
CA PRO A 21 14.27 -8.76 -8.70
C PRO A 21 13.43 -8.60 -9.97
N LEU A 22 12.68 -9.64 -10.35
CA LEU A 22 11.77 -9.60 -11.49
C LEU A 22 10.57 -8.68 -11.20
N VAL A 23 9.97 -8.85 -10.03
CA VAL A 23 8.78 -8.09 -9.62
C VAL A 23 9.08 -6.59 -9.52
N GLN A 24 10.25 -6.22 -9.01
CA GLN A 24 10.71 -4.83 -8.96
C GLN A 24 10.83 -4.22 -10.36
N ALA A 25 11.40 -4.96 -11.32
CA ALA A 25 11.52 -4.48 -12.69
C ALA A 25 10.15 -4.22 -13.32
N ILE A 26 9.24 -5.21 -13.25
CA ILE A 26 7.90 -5.07 -13.84
C ILE A 26 7.10 -3.96 -13.14
N THR A 27 7.17 -3.87 -11.80
CA THR A 27 6.44 -2.84 -11.04
C THR A 27 6.97 -1.44 -11.37
N LYS A 28 8.29 -1.29 -11.58
CA LYS A 28 8.88 -0.04 -12.03
C LYS A 28 8.36 0.36 -13.42
N ASP A 29 8.33 -0.58 -14.36
CA ASP A 29 7.79 -0.33 -15.70
C ASP A 29 6.31 0.07 -15.66
N ILE A 30 5.51 -0.55 -14.77
CA ILE A 30 4.11 -0.16 -14.52
C ILE A 30 4.01 1.29 -14.06
N VAL A 31 4.79 1.69 -13.05
CA VAL A 31 4.73 3.05 -12.47
C VAL A 31 5.15 4.10 -13.49
N GLU A 32 6.25 3.86 -14.20
CA GLU A 32 6.75 4.78 -15.23
C GLU A 32 5.74 4.94 -16.36
N LEU A 33 5.22 3.83 -16.90
CA LEU A 33 4.24 3.86 -17.99
C LEU A 33 2.91 4.49 -17.55
N HIS A 34 2.45 4.20 -16.33
CA HIS A 34 1.22 4.77 -15.78
C HIS A 34 1.34 6.29 -15.64
N ARG A 35 2.46 6.80 -15.12
CA ARG A 35 2.72 8.24 -15.03
C ARG A 35 2.70 8.90 -16.41
N ASP A 36 3.36 8.29 -17.38
CA ASP A 36 3.48 8.83 -18.74
C ASP A 36 2.14 8.80 -19.49
N LEU A 37 1.29 7.80 -19.24
CA LEU A 37 -0.10 7.75 -19.71
C LEU A 37 -0.94 8.90 -19.16
N LEU A 38 -0.90 9.13 -17.83
CA LEU A 38 -1.66 10.21 -17.20
C LEU A 38 -1.25 11.59 -17.74
N ALA A 39 0.06 11.82 -17.90
CA ALA A 39 0.59 13.07 -18.44
C ALA A 39 0.12 13.32 -19.89
N ARG A 40 0.23 12.29 -20.76
CA ARG A 40 -0.18 12.40 -22.16
C ARG A 40 -1.70 12.52 -22.32
N HIS A 41 -2.48 11.80 -21.51
CA HIS A 41 -3.93 11.92 -21.50
C HIS A 41 -4.35 13.36 -21.12
N SER A 42 -3.75 13.92 -20.06
CA SER A 42 -4.00 15.29 -19.62
C SER A 42 -3.70 16.31 -20.73
N ARG A 43 -2.54 16.18 -21.39
CA ARG A 43 -2.13 17.03 -22.52
C ARG A 43 -3.12 16.94 -23.69
N LEU A 44 -3.57 15.74 -24.03
CA LEU A 44 -4.57 15.53 -25.10
C LEU A 44 -5.90 16.21 -24.75
N GLN A 45 -6.38 16.08 -23.51
CA GLN A 45 -7.63 16.70 -23.06
C GLN A 45 -7.55 18.23 -23.06
N GLU A 46 -6.41 18.80 -22.66
CA GLU A 46 -6.19 20.23 -22.74
C GLU A 46 -6.19 20.71 -24.21
N MET A 47 -5.51 19.99 -25.10
CA MET A 47 -5.49 20.29 -26.53
C MET A 47 -6.90 20.23 -27.15
N LYS A 48 -7.70 19.20 -26.84
CA LYS A 48 -9.11 19.08 -27.24
C LYS A 48 -9.98 20.21 -26.68
N SER A 49 -9.74 20.60 -25.44
CA SER A 49 -10.50 21.67 -24.78
C SER A 49 -10.19 23.05 -25.34
N ARG A 50 -8.92 23.36 -25.63
CA ARG A 50 -8.52 24.60 -26.30
C ARG A 50 -9.15 24.72 -27.68
N HIS A 51 -9.11 23.64 -28.47
CA HIS A 51 -9.70 23.60 -29.81
C HIS A 51 -11.21 23.84 -29.78
N ARG A 52 -11.93 23.16 -28.88
CA ARG A 52 -13.37 23.35 -28.69
C ARG A 52 -13.73 24.78 -28.30
N ARG A 53 -12.96 25.41 -27.40
CA ARG A 53 -13.19 26.82 -26.98
C ARG A 53 -12.94 27.81 -28.10
N ALA A 54 -12.02 27.53 -29.01
CA ALA A 54 -11.74 28.39 -30.16
C ALA A 54 -12.83 28.35 -31.23
N ASN A 55 -13.88 27.50 -31.07
CA ASN A 55 -14.98 27.28 -32.01
C ASN A 55 -14.52 27.14 -33.48
N SER A 56 -13.32 26.58 -33.67
CA SER A 56 -12.65 26.51 -34.96
C SER A 56 -12.93 25.15 -35.60
N SER A 57 -13.23 25.13 -36.90
CA SER A 57 -13.19 23.89 -37.66
C SER A 57 -11.77 23.32 -37.58
N ALA A 58 -11.64 22.07 -37.15
CA ALA A 58 -10.34 21.43 -36.94
C ALA A 58 -9.59 21.27 -38.28
N PRO A 59 -8.39 21.88 -38.45
CA PRO A 59 -7.55 21.58 -39.60
C PRO A 59 -7.22 20.09 -39.66
N LEU A 60 -7.00 19.55 -40.87
CA LEU A 60 -6.68 18.13 -41.07
C LEU A 60 -5.48 17.68 -40.22
N ALA A 61 -4.41 18.49 -40.18
CA ALA A 61 -3.21 18.21 -39.39
C ALA A 61 -3.49 18.06 -37.88
N TYR A 62 -4.41 18.85 -37.32
CA TYR A 62 -4.82 18.72 -35.92
C TYR A 62 -5.53 17.38 -35.67
N ARG A 63 -6.42 16.97 -36.60
CA ARG A 63 -7.17 15.72 -36.46
C ARG A 63 -6.22 14.52 -36.50
N GLU A 64 -5.28 14.52 -37.44
CA GLU A 64 -4.26 13.48 -37.57
C GLU A 64 -3.38 13.37 -36.32
N GLU A 65 -2.91 14.49 -35.78
CA GLU A 65 -2.13 14.50 -34.53
C GLU A 65 -2.95 13.93 -33.36
N VAL A 66 -4.22 14.33 -33.22
CA VAL A 66 -5.13 13.85 -32.18
C VAL A 66 -5.40 12.34 -32.31
N GLU A 67 -5.56 11.84 -33.53
CA GLU A 67 -5.76 10.40 -33.81
C GLU A 67 -4.49 9.61 -33.49
N GLN A 68 -3.32 10.09 -33.89
CA GLN A 68 -2.04 9.46 -33.60
C GLN A 68 -1.76 9.38 -32.08
N ILE A 69 -2.01 10.46 -31.33
CA ILE A 69 -1.84 10.46 -29.88
C ILE A 69 -2.79 9.45 -29.22
N GLN A 70 -4.05 9.38 -29.67
CA GLN A 70 -5.02 8.41 -29.15
C GLN A 70 -4.60 6.97 -29.44
N TYR A 71 -4.11 6.70 -30.64
CA TYR A 71 -3.60 5.39 -31.02
C TYR A 71 -2.46 4.95 -30.09
N HIS A 72 -1.47 5.80 -29.88
CA HIS A 72 -0.35 5.48 -28.98
C HIS A 72 -0.80 5.33 -27.51
N LEU A 73 -1.73 6.15 -27.04
CA LEU A 73 -2.30 6.00 -25.69
C LEU A 73 -2.97 4.62 -25.52
N ALA A 74 -3.76 4.18 -26.51
CA ALA A 74 -4.42 2.88 -26.46
C ALA A 74 -3.41 1.71 -26.46
N GLN A 75 -2.33 1.82 -27.24
CA GLN A 75 -1.26 0.82 -27.24
C GLN A 75 -0.55 0.74 -25.88
N ASP A 76 -0.27 1.89 -25.27
CA ASP A 76 0.41 1.95 -23.98
C ASP A 76 -0.50 1.51 -22.82
N GLU A 77 -1.81 1.77 -22.89
CA GLU A 77 -2.80 1.19 -21.98
C GLU A 77 -2.79 -0.34 -22.07
N GLN A 78 -2.79 -0.91 -23.28
CA GLN A 78 -2.69 -2.36 -23.46
C GLN A 78 -1.38 -2.92 -22.89
N ARG A 79 -0.26 -2.21 -23.08
CA ARG A 79 1.04 -2.62 -22.52
C ARG A 79 1.03 -2.59 -21.00
N LEU A 80 0.42 -1.57 -20.40
CA LEU A 80 0.26 -1.46 -18.95
C LEU A 80 -0.55 -2.64 -18.38
N GLU A 81 -1.67 -2.99 -19.02
CA GLU A 81 -2.46 -4.16 -18.62
C GLU A 81 -1.68 -5.46 -18.82
N GLY A 82 -0.81 -5.54 -19.84
CA GLY A 82 0.12 -6.65 -20.03
C GLY A 82 1.04 -6.86 -18.82
N TYR A 83 1.69 -5.80 -18.33
CA TYR A 83 2.54 -5.90 -17.14
C TYR A 83 1.77 -6.29 -15.87
N VAL A 84 0.54 -5.78 -15.70
CA VAL A 84 -0.33 -6.16 -14.59
C VAL A 84 -0.68 -7.65 -14.68
N ALA A 85 -1.07 -8.13 -15.86
CA ALA A 85 -1.37 -9.53 -16.09
C ALA A 85 -0.17 -10.45 -15.86
N GLU A 86 1.06 -10.01 -16.19
CA GLU A 86 2.28 -10.74 -15.87
C GLU A 86 2.47 -10.91 -14.35
N LEU A 87 2.25 -9.86 -13.56
CA LEU A 87 2.30 -9.96 -12.10
C LEU A 87 1.17 -10.84 -11.55
N GLU A 88 -0.04 -10.73 -12.08
CA GLU A 88 -1.17 -11.58 -11.68
C GLU A 88 -0.93 -13.06 -12.02
N ALA A 89 -0.29 -13.36 -13.15
CA ALA A 89 0.11 -14.71 -13.52
C ALA A 89 1.15 -15.31 -12.55
N LEU A 90 1.96 -14.46 -11.90
CA LEU A 90 2.83 -14.89 -10.80
C LEU A 90 2.05 -15.12 -9.49
N GLY A 91 0.81 -14.63 -9.40
CA GLY A 91 -0.02 -14.67 -8.19
C GLY A 91 0.16 -13.43 -7.30
N ILE A 92 0.65 -12.33 -7.88
CA ILE A 92 0.87 -11.05 -7.20
C ILE A 92 -0.29 -10.12 -7.56
N VAL A 93 -0.79 -9.38 -6.57
CA VAL A 93 -1.89 -8.43 -6.75
C VAL A 93 -1.33 -7.02 -6.82
N VAL A 94 -1.62 -6.31 -7.90
CA VAL A 94 -1.26 -4.88 -8.02
C VAL A 94 -2.34 -4.05 -7.33
N ARG A 95 -1.97 -3.33 -6.26
CA ARG A 95 -2.91 -2.52 -5.46
C ARG A 95 -2.98 -1.08 -5.93
N ASP A 96 -1.83 -0.49 -6.22
CA ASP A 96 -1.75 0.89 -6.70
C ASP A 96 -0.63 1.03 -7.73
N ARG A 97 -1.02 1.31 -8.97
CA ARG A 97 -0.13 1.46 -10.12
C ARG A 97 0.66 2.78 -10.09
N SER A 98 0.19 3.78 -9.35
CA SER A 98 0.81 5.11 -9.28
C SER A 98 2.06 5.11 -8.40
N VAL A 99 2.03 4.35 -7.31
CA VAL A 99 3.14 4.25 -6.35
C VAL A 99 3.85 2.88 -6.41
N GLY A 100 3.34 1.95 -7.22
CA GLY A 100 3.88 0.60 -7.34
C GLY A 100 3.68 -0.22 -6.07
N LEU A 101 2.48 -0.15 -5.48
CA LEU A 101 2.08 -0.96 -4.34
C LEU A 101 1.56 -2.30 -4.83
N ILE A 102 2.17 -3.37 -4.35
CA ILE A 102 1.82 -4.75 -4.70
C ILE A 102 1.72 -5.62 -3.46
N ASP A 103 0.99 -6.71 -3.62
CA ASP A 103 0.63 -7.62 -2.55
C ASP A 103 0.88 -9.08 -2.93
N PHE A 104 1.49 -9.83 -2.02
CA PHE A 104 1.73 -11.27 -2.13
C PHE A 104 0.80 -12.01 -1.16
N PRO A 105 -0.20 -12.77 -1.67
CA PRO A 105 -1.03 -13.62 -0.82
C PRO A 105 -0.17 -14.65 -0.09
N THR A 106 -0.34 -14.79 1.23
CA THR A 106 0.46 -15.68 2.09
C THR A 106 -0.40 -16.39 3.15
N LYS A 107 0.24 -17.20 3.99
CA LYS A 107 -0.29 -17.62 5.29
C LYS A 107 0.74 -17.33 6.38
N ILE A 108 0.25 -16.82 7.50
CA ILE A 108 1.04 -16.62 8.73
C ILE A 108 0.32 -17.38 9.82
N ASP A 109 1.02 -18.29 10.50
CA ASP A 109 0.47 -19.16 11.56
C ASP A 109 -0.81 -19.91 11.13
N GLY A 110 -0.88 -20.30 9.86
CA GLY A 110 -2.02 -21.00 9.27
C GLY A 110 -3.19 -20.08 8.86
N VAL A 111 -3.15 -18.80 9.24
CA VAL A 111 -4.15 -17.77 8.94
C VAL A 111 -3.81 -17.06 7.63
N ASP A 112 -4.84 -16.76 6.84
CA ASP A 112 -4.68 -16.02 5.59
C ASP A 112 -4.21 -14.59 5.86
N ALA A 113 -3.15 -14.20 5.16
CA ALA A 113 -2.52 -12.89 5.28
C ALA A 113 -1.94 -12.46 3.92
N THR A 114 -1.48 -11.22 3.85
CA THR A 114 -0.87 -10.66 2.64
C THR A 114 0.40 -9.91 3.00
N LEU A 115 1.49 -10.19 2.29
CA LEU A 115 2.72 -9.40 2.39
C LEU A 115 2.62 -8.22 1.42
N SER A 116 3.00 -7.03 1.84
CA SER A 116 2.86 -5.82 1.04
C SER A 116 4.22 -5.15 0.82
N TRP A 117 4.50 -4.77 -0.42
CA TRP A 117 5.73 -4.08 -0.83
C TRP A 117 5.40 -2.92 -1.75
N LYS A 118 6.18 -1.84 -1.62
CA LYS A 118 6.06 -0.64 -2.46
C LYS A 118 7.43 -0.27 -3.02
N ILE A 119 7.46 0.33 -4.22
CA ILE A 119 8.68 0.94 -4.76
C ILE A 119 9.33 1.88 -3.75
N GLY A 120 10.65 1.76 -3.62
CA GLY A 120 11.47 2.49 -2.66
C GLY A 120 11.77 1.72 -1.37
N GLU A 121 11.06 0.62 -1.11
CA GLU A 121 11.37 -0.28 0.00
C GLU A 121 12.46 -1.29 -0.43
N PRO A 122 13.53 -1.48 0.35
CA PRO A 122 14.62 -2.39 -0.03
C PRO A 122 14.21 -3.86 0.01
N GLU A 123 13.25 -4.21 0.86
CA GLU A 123 12.71 -5.56 1.01
C GLU A 123 11.24 -5.52 1.44
N ILE A 124 10.57 -6.67 1.35
CA ILE A 124 9.22 -6.85 1.91
C ILE A 124 9.34 -6.73 3.43
N ALA A 125 8.71 -5.72 4.03
CA ALA A 125 8.77 -5.48 5.47
C ALA A 125 7.41 -5.48 6.15
N HIS A 126 6.32 -5.46 5.37
CA HIS A 126 4.97 -5.25 5.89
C HIS A 126 4.03 -6.38 5.50
N TRP A 127 3.05 -6.62 6.35
CA TRP A 127 1.95 -7.54 6.08
C TRP A 127 0.65 -7.08 6.75
N TYR A 128 -0.47 -7.65 6.34
CA TYR A 128 -1.76 -7.48 6.99
C TYR A 128 -2.61 -8.75 6.88
N GLY A 129 -3.42 -9.05 7.90
CA GLY A 129 -4.30 -10.23 7.93
C GLY A 129 -5.63 -10.00 7.21
N VAL A 130 -6.32 -11.08 6.84
CA VAL A 130 -7.70 -10.99 6.30
C VAL A 130 -8.64 -10.44 7.38
N GLY A 131 -9.15 -9.23 7.18
CA GLY A 131 -10.03 -8.53 8.13
C GLY A 131 -9.40 -7.33 8.84
N HIS A 132 -8.09 -7.11 8.70
CA HIS A 132 -7.46 -5.84 9.04
C HIS A 132 -7.74 -4.83 7.91
N LEU A 133 -8.03 -3.58 8.26
CA LEU A 133 -8.08 -2.49 7.27
C LEU A 133 -6.75 -2.52 6.50
N ALA A 134 -6.81 -2.51 5.17
CA ALA A 134 -5.62 -2.63 4.31
C ALA A 134 -4.55 -1.55 4.56
N ASP A 135 -4.90 -0.49 5.29
CA ASP A 135 -4.00 0.59 5.70
C ASP A 135 -3.21 0.33 6.99
N ILE A 136 -3.53 -0.71 7.78
CA ILE A 136 -2.74 -1.06 8.97
C ILE A 136 -1.62 -2.01 8.57
N ARG A 137 -0.51 -1.44 8.09
CA ARG A 137 0.72 -2.18 7.75
C ARG A 137 1.43 -2.60 9.04
N SER A 138 1.41 -3.89 9.37
CA SER A 138 2.17 -4.43 10.50
C SER A 138 3.58 -4.81 10.06
N PRO A 139 4.63 -4.48 10.83
CA PRO A 139 5.99 -4.93 10.52
C PRO A 139 6.08 -6.46 10.63
N LEU A 140 6.89 -7.07 9.77
CA LEU A 140 7.23 -8.48 9.84
C LEU A 140 8.22 -8.76 11.00
N SER A 141 7.90 -9.74 11.84
CA SER A 141 8.80 -10.24 12.88
C SER A 141 9.88 -11.17 12.31
N ALA A 142 10.99 -11.39 13.03
CA ALA A 142 12.09 -12.26 12.60
C ALA A 142 11.66 -13.71 12.31
N GLU A 143 10.74 -14.25 13.12
CA GLU A 143 10.15 -15.58 12.93
C GLU A 143 9.38 -15.68 11.60
N GLN A 144 8.70 -14.61 11.21
CA GLN A 144 7.92 -14.54 9.97
C GLN A 144 8.81 -14.36 8.73
N LYS A 145 10.02 -13.82 8.89
CA LYS A 145 11.05 -13.75 7.86
C LYS A 145 11.72 -15.11 7.62
N GLY A 146 11.52 -16.09 8.50
CA GLY A 146 12.13 -17.42 8.38
C GLY A 146 13.64 -17.42 8.64
N GLU A 147 14.14 -16.46 9.41
CA GLU A 147 15.52 -16.53 9.89
C GLU A 147 15.63 -17.66 10.92
N PRO A 148 16.57 -18.60 10.76
CA PRO A 148 16.80 -19.60 11.79
C PRO A 148 17.18 -18.87 13.06
N GLN A 149 16.46 -19.16 14.14
CA GLN A 149 16.85 -18.73 15.47
C GLN A 149 18.28 -19.23 15.70
N THR A 150 19.24 -18.31 15.73
CA THR A 150 20.61 -18.61 16.16
C THR A 150 20.50 -19.28 17.51
N GLU A 151 20.89 -20.54 17.53
CA GLU A 151 20.82 -21.45 18.67
C GLU A 151 21.16 -20.73 19.98
N GLU A 152 20.15 -20.74 20.84
CA GLU A 152 20.23 -20.86 22.28
C GLU A 152 21.57 -21.49 22.71
N LYS A 153 22.49 -20.66 23.21
CA LYS A 153 23.69 -21.12 23.92
C LYS A 153 23.23 -21.70 25.26
N ILE A 154 22.71 -22.92 25.25
CA ILE A 154 22.48 -23.73 26.43
C ILE A 154 23.87 -24.13 26.95
N ALA A 155 24.42 -23.30 27.84
CA ALA A 155 25.60 -23.67 28.60
C ALA A 155 25.23 -24.85 29.52
N THR A 156 25.74 -26.02 29.17
CA THR A 156 25.78 -27.23 29.99
C THR A 156 26.24 -26.95 31.43
N PRO A 157 25.58 -27.47 32.47
CA PRO A 157 26.16 -27.49 33.81
C PRO A 157 27.19 -28.62 33.88
N SER A 158 28.48 -28.26 33.98
CA SER A 158 29.53 -29.24 34.31
C SER A 158 29.74 -29.25 35.82
N LEU A 159 29.45 -30.39 36.43
CA LEU A 159 29.64 -30.68 37.85
C LEU A 159 31.09 -31.11 38.09
N SER A 160 31.85 -30.40 38.94
CA SER A 160 33.06 -30.95 39.55
C SER A 160 33.26 -30.41 40.97
N THR A 161 33.36 -31.36 41.88
CA THR A 161 33.55 -31.29 43.33
C THR A 161 34.93 -30.74 43.71
N GLY A 162 35.03 -30.01 44.83
CA GLY A 162 36.31 -29.58 45.41
C GLY A 162 36.17 -28.73 46.68
N LEU A 163 36.21 -29.41 47.82
CA LEU A 163 36.16 -28.99 49.24
C LEU A 163 37.32 -28.06 49.68
N THR A 164 37.06 -27.01 50.49
CA THR A 164 37.59 -26.72 51.87
C THR A 164 37.44 -25.24 52.31
N ASP A 165 36.53 -25.01 53.27
CA ASP A 165 36.65 -24.27 54.57
C ASP A 165 37.03 -22.76 54.67
N PRO A 166 36.85 -22.05 55.82
CA PRO A 166 35.76 -21.07 55.99
C PRO A 166 36.19 -19.72 56.63
N THR A 167 35.18 -18.85 56.84
CA THR A 167 35.11 -17.74 57.83
C THR A 167 35.84 -16.43 57.48
N VAL A 168 35.07 -15.34 57.33
CA VAL A 168 35.01 -14.20 58.29
C VAL A 168 33.69 -13.42 58.08
N ILE A 169 33.02 -13.19 59.21
CA ILE A 169 31.82 -12.39 59.49
C ILE A 169 32.19 -10.90 59.48
N ILE A 170 31.39 -9.98 58.88
CA ILE A 170 31.02 -8.67 59.48
C ILE A 170 29.64 -8.20 58.97
N SER A 171 28.78 -7.87 59.94
CA SER A 171 27.44 -7.30 59.91
C SER A 171 27.31 -5.90 59.26
N ALA A 172 26.11 -5.53 58.81
CA ALA A 172 25.36 -4.35 59.32
C ALA A 172 24.02 -4.13 58.59
N SER A 173 22.95 -4.23 59.39
CA SER A 173 21.69 -3.46 59.40
C SER A 173 21.32 -2.52 58.25
N GLY A 174 20.04 -2.59 57.85
CA GLY A 174 19.19 -1.39 57.92
C GLY A 174 18.23 -1.12 56.76
N ILE A 175 16.92 -1.11 57.11
CA ILE A 175 15.93 -0.10 56.72
C ILE A 175 15.18 -0.31 55.38
N SER A 176 13.95 -0.82 55.51
CA SER A 176 12.74 -0.39 54.78
C SER A 176 12.25 0.93 55.44
N PRO A 177 11.47 1.88 54.83
CA PRO A 177 10.26 1.58 54.04
C PRO A 177 9.84 2.61 52.94
N SER A 178 8.78 2.25 52.20
CA SER A 178 7.69 3.09 51.65
C SER A 178 7.97 4.29 50.72
N GLY A 179 7.39 4.20 49.52
CA GLY A 179 6.34 5.14 49.11
C GLY A 179 6.60 6.08 47.93
N ILE A 180 5.49 6.41 47.25
CA ILE A 180 5.24 7.62 46.42
C ILE A 180 5.75 7.47 44.96
N SER A 181 5.10 7.89 43.89
CA SER A 181 3.75 8.32 43.49
C SER A 181 3.93 8.80 42.03
N LEU A 182 2.87 8.71 41.21
CA LEU A 182 2.77 9.31 39.87
C LEU A 182 3.19 10.80 39.83
N PRO A 183 3.51 11.32 38.63
CA PRO A 183 2.46 12.09 37.93
C PRO A 183 2.33 11.77 36.43
N ALA A 184 1.08 11.66 36.01
CA ALA A 184 0.64 11.88 34.64
C ALA A 184 0.98 13.32 34.23
N ARG A 185 1.47 13.52 33.01
CA ARG A 185 1.69 14.86 32.44
C ARG A 185 0.64 15.15 31.39
N ASP A 186 -0.02 16.28 31.65
CA ASP A 186 -0.70 17.21 30.76
C ASP A 186 -0.31 17.13 29.27
N ALA A 187 -1.28 17.29 28.39
CA ALA A 187 -1.47 18.59 27.73
C ALA A 187 -2.60 18.58 26.66
N LEU A 188 -3.51 19.54 26.85
CA LEU A 188 -4.13 20.41 25.84
C LEU A 188 -5.09 19.83 24.77
N SER A 189 -6.39 20.12 24.99
CA SER A 189 -7.33 20.66 24.00
C SER A 189 -6.92 22.10 23.57
N PRO A 190 -7.58 22.84 22.64
CA PRO A 190 -8.87 22.61 21.95
C PRO A 190 -8.93 23.02 20.45
N GLU A 191 -10.15 23.05 19.92
CA GLU A 191 -10.64 23.71 18.69
C GLU A 191 -10.56 22.95 17.36
N THR A 192 -11.73 22.63 16.79
CA THR A 192 -12.15 23.19 15.49
C THR A 192 -13.67 23.06 15.31
N GLN A 193 -14.28 24.25 15.22
CA GLN A 193 -15.50 24.66 14.52
C GLN A 193 -16.44 23.60 13.93
N GLN A 194 -17.67 23.68 14.43
CA GLN A 194 -18.88 23.13 13.83
C GLN A 194 -19.54 24.24 13.00
N ASN A 195 -19.66 24.05 11.68
CA ASN A 195 -20.40 24.93 10.78
C ASN A 195 -21.70 24.20 10.34
N PRO A 196 -22.88 24.85 10.30
CA PRO A 196 -24.15 24.16 10.11
C PRO A 196 -24.51 23.97 8.63
N GLU A 197 -24.99 22.76 8.31
CA GLU A 197 -25.73 22.48 7.08
C GLU A 197 -27.19 22.92 7.22
N GLY A 198 -27.67 23.71 6.26
CA GLY A 198 -29.06 24.14 6.18
C GLY A 198 -29.42 24.65 4.79
N HIS A 199 -29.31 23.79 3.76
CA HIS A 199 -29.82 24.09 2.42
C HIS A 199 -31.32 23.77 2.35
N GLY A 200 -32.14 24.82 2.49
CA GLY A 200 -33.57 24.79 2.20
C GLY A 200 -33.85 24.70 0.70
N LYS A 201 -34.62 23.69 0.31
CA LYS A 201 -35.25 23.54 -1.00
C LYS A 201 -36.48 24.45 -1.11
N THR A 202 -36.55 25.27 -2.15
CA THR A 202 -37.79 25.71 -2.85
C THR A 202 -37.38 25.96 -4.31
N GLY A 203 -38.10 25.60 -5.38
CA GLY A 203 -39.49 25.19 -5.52
C GLY A 203 -40.29 26.22 -6.31
N ALA A 204 -40.08 26.33 -7.63
CA ALA A 204 -41.00 26.91 -8.64
C ALA A 204 -40.42 26.55 -10.03
N GLY A 205 -41.11 25.98 -11.02
CA GLY A 205 -42.55 25.94 -11.31
C GLY A 205 -42.86 26.87 -12.50
N ASN A 206 -43.54 26.33 -13.52
CA ASN A 206 -44.14 26.97 -14.72
C ASN A 206 -43.31 26.81 -16.03
N THR A 207 -43.63 25.94 -17.00
CA THR A 207 -44.81 25.75 -17.90
C THR A 207 -45.09 26.88 -18.91
N GLY A 208 -45.11 26.49 -20.19
CA GLY A 208 -45.53 27.25 -21.39
C GLY A 208 -44.78 26.69 -22.61
N SER A 209 -45.30 25.80 -23.47
CA SER A 209 -46.53 25.78 -24.30
C SER A 209 -46.51 26.79 -25.46
N GLY A 210 -46.70 26.28 -26.69
CA GLY A 210 -47.00 27.01 -27.94
C GLY A 210 -45.82 27.07 -28.93
N ASP A 211 -45.75 26.34 -30.03
CA ASP A 211 -46.61 26.29 -31.26
C ASP A 211 -46.17 27.30 -32.36
N ALA A 212 -46.48 26.93 -33.61
CA ALA A 212 -46.31 27.58 -34.92
C ALA A 212 -44.96 27.36 -35.63
N SER A 213 -44.86 26.51 -36.67
CA SER A 213 -45.39 26.66 -38.04
C SER A 213 -44.79 27.81 -38.84
N VAL A 214 -43.88 27.47 -39.77
CA VAL A 214 -43.79 27.82 -41.21
C VAL A 214 -42.38 27.57 -41.71
#